data_AF-A0A522R1S0-F1
#
_entry.id   AF-A0A522R1S0-F1
#
_cell.length_a   1.000
_cell.length_b   1.000
_cell.length_c   1.000
_cell.angle_alpha   90.00
_cell.angle_beta   90.00
_cell.angle_gamma   90.00
#
_symmetry.space_group_name_H-M   'P 1'
#
loop_
_entity.id
_entity.type
_entity.pdbx_description
1 polymer ?
#
loop_
_entity_poly.entity_id
_entity_poly.type
_entity_poly.pdbx_seq_one_letter_code
_entity_poly.pdbx_strand_id
1 'polypeptide(L)'
;MTDIKNTGNKAYWLNIRLTREEREMIFAKCKQTTCRSLSEYARKILFNRTVTVHYRNSSLDKLMEDLILLRKELNFIGNNFNQVVRKINAVQLPGELSLWLPVCKKLQEQLLEKTDVIKKKISQIGKQWLQDS
;
A
#
# COMPACT_ATOMS: atom_id res chain seq x y z
N MET A 1 -1.37 4.28 -57.29
CA MET A 1 -0.80 3.04 -56.73
C MET A 1 0.55 3.37 -56.13
N THR A 2 0.63 3.55 -54.81
CA THR A 2 1.81 3.28 -53.96
C THR A 2 1.38 3.43 -52.51
N ASP A 3 1.21 2.28 -51.86
CA ASP A 3 0.96 2.10 -50.44
C ASP A 3 1.99 2.82 -49.57
N ILE A 4 1.53 3.73 -48.71
CA ILE A 4 2.31 4.20 -47.56
C ILE A 4 2.19 3.14 -46.46
N LYS A 5 3.16 2.23 -46.44
CA LYS A 5 3.29 1.18 -45.42
C LYS A 5 3.52 1.78 -44.03
N ASN A 6 2.56 1.57 -43.14
CA ASN A 6 2.65 1.46 -41.67
C ASN A 6 3.92 2.03 -40.98
N THR A 7 3.89 3.31 -40.62
CA THR A 7 4.93 4.08 -39.92
C THR A 7 5.00 3.82 -38.39
N GLY A 8 5.01 2.54 -37.99
CA GLY A 8 5.08 2.14 -36.57
C GLY A 8 6.48 1.74 -36.07
N ASN A 9 7.41 1.43 -36.98
CA ASN A 9 8.71 0.86 -36.63
C ASN A 9 9.80 1.93 -36.48
N LYS A 10 10.53 1.88 -35.35
CA LYS A 10 11.64 2.77 -35.02
C LYS A 10 12.84 2.47 -35.93
N ALA A 11 12.93 3.17 -37.06
CA ALA A 11 13.94 2.93 -38.09
C ALA A 11 15.30 3.62 -37.85
N TYR A 12 15.35 4.62 -36.96
CA TYR A 12 16.56 5.43 -36.74
C TYR A 12 17.29 5.06 -35.44
N TRP A 13 18.62 4.94 -35.52
CA TRP A 13 19.48 4.61 -34.39
C TRP A 13 20.08 5.89 -33.78
N LEU A 14 20.00 6.01 -32.45
CA LEU A 14 20.65 7.08 -31.69
C LEU A 14 21.81 6.46 -30.92
N ASN A 15 23.04 6.73 -31.38
CA ASN A 15 24.27 6.28 -30.72
C ASN A 15 24.77 7.37 -29.78
N ILE A 16 24.75 7.11 -28.47
CA ILE A 16 25.27 8.01 -27.44
C ILE A 16 26.53 7.39 -26.86
N ARG A 17 27.62 8.15 -26.81
CA ARG A 17 28.83 7.76 -26.07
C ARG A 17 28.65 8.15 -24.61
N LEU A 18 28.89 7.19 -23.72
CA LEU A 18 28.79 7.38 -22.28
C LEU A 18 30.13 6.99 -21.65
N THR A 19 30.52 7.70 -20.60
CA THR A 19 31.58 7.24 -19.70
C THR A 19 31.09 6.06 -18.87
N ARG A 20 32.01 5.37 -18.17
CA ARG A 20 31.66 4.21 -17.34
C ARG A 20 30.71 4.62 -16.22
N GLU A 21 30.97 5.74 -15.60
CA GLU A 21 30.23 6.31 -14.48
C GLU A 21 28.82 6.70 -14.93
N GLU A 22 28.69 7.35 -16.09
CA GLU A 22 27.39 7.70 -16.68
C GLU A 22 26.56 6.46 -17.01
N ARG A 23 27.19 5.42 -17.57
CA ARG A 23 26.53 4.15 -17.87
C ARG A 23 26.01 3.48 -16.59
N GLU A 24 26.82 3.43 -15.54
CA GLU A 24 26.43 2.84 -14.25
C GLU A 24 25.29 3.62 -13.59
N MET A 25 25.33 4.96 -13.62
CA MET A 25 24.24 5.81 -13.13
C MET A 25 22.92 5.59 -13.87
N ILE A 26 22.94 5.58 -15.21
CA ILE A 26 21.73 5.38 -16.01
C ILE A 26 21.19 3.97 -15.81
N PHE A 27 22.06 2.97 -15.68
CA PHE A 27 21.66 1.59 -15.42
C PHE A 27 21.03 1.43 -14.02
N ALA A 28 21.61 2.05 -12.99
CA ALA A 28 21.06 2.07 -11.64
C ALA A 28 19.66 2.71 -11.61
N LYS A 29 19.49 3.86 -12.28
CA LYS A 29 18.18 4.52 -12.38
C LYS A 29 17.19 3.70 -13.22
N CYS A 30 17.62 3.06 -14.30
CA CYS A 30 16.77 2.18 -15.12
C CYS A 30 16.19 1.03 -14.30
N LYS A 31 16.99 0.40 -13.42
CA LYS A 31 16.54 -0.68 -12.51
C LYS A 31 15.44 -0.25 -11.53
N GLN A 32 15.35 1.03 -11.21
CA GLN A 32 14.33 1.57 -10.29
C GLN A 32 13.00 1.89 -11.00
N THR A 33 12.91 1.65 -12.31
CA THR A 33 11.70 1.94 -13.11
C THR A 33 11.04 0.68 -13.65
N THR A 34 9.80 0.82 -14.15
CA THR A 34 9.06 -0.23 -14.88
C THR A 34 9.69 -0.62 -16.22
N CYS A 35 10.77 0.04 -16.66
CA CYS A 35 11.31 -0.14 -18.01
C CYS A 35 12.02 -1.48 -18.15
N ARG A 36 11.73 -2.21 -19.24
CA ARG A 36 12.29 -3.55 -19.50
C ARG A 36 13.67 -3.50 -20.15
N SER A 37 14.12 -2.31 -20.58
CA SER A 37 15.44 -2.12 -21.19
C SER A 37 15.96 -0.69 -20.99
N LEU A 38 17.28 -0.55 -21.02
CA LEU A 38 17.97 0.74 -21.01
C LEU A 38 17.48 1.65 -22.15
N SER A 39 17.23 1.08 -23.33
CA SER A 39 16.73 1.82 -24.48
C SER A 39 15.28 2.30 -24.30
N GLU A 40 14.45 1.57 -23.55
CA GLU A 40 13.10 2.03 -23.20
C GLU A 40 13.18 3.18 -22.20
N TYR A 41 14.00 3.05 -21.17
CA TYR A 41 14.24 4.08 -20.16
C TYR A 41 14.81 5.37 -20.77
N ALA A 42 15.86 5.26 -21.58
CA ALA A 42 16.46 6.38 -22.28
C ALA A 42 15.47 7.09 -23.21
N ARG A 43 14.62 6.35 -23.94
CA ARG A 43 13.57 6.96 -24.78
C ARG A 43 12.52 7.70 -23.95
N LYS A 44 12.10 7.15 -22.80
CA LYS A 44 11.11 7.84 -21.95
C LYS A 44 11.68 9.16 -21.40
N ILE A 45 12.94 9.17 -20.96
CA ILE A 45 13.63 10.39 -20.52
C ILE A 45 13.82 11.39 -21.65
N LEU A 46 14.40 10.97 -22.79
CA LEU A 46 14.74 11.87 -23.90
C LEU A 46 13.51 12.51 -24.56
N PHE A 47 12.38 11.79 -24.60
CA PHE A 47 11.15 12.27 -25.21
C PHE A 47 10.12 12.76 -24.19
N ASN A 48 10.55 13.04 -22.96
CA ASN A 48 9.74 13.58 -21.87
C ASN A 48 8.42 12.81 -21.64
N ARG A 49 8.42 11.51 -21.98
CA ARG A 49 7.28 10.63 -21.70
C ARG A 49 7.38 10.25 -20.24
N THR A 50 6.27 10.34 -19.51
CA THR A 50 6.20 10.01 -18.09
C THR A 50 6.96 8.73 -17.81
N VAL A 51 8.17 8.88 -17.29
CA VAL A 51 8.89 7.76 -16.71
C VAL A 51 8.12 7.52 -15.43
N THR A 52 7.25 6.51 -15.42
CA THR A 52 6.68 5.99 -14.19
C THR A 52 7.84 5.36 -13.42
N VAL A 53 8.62 6.22 -12.76
CA VAL A 53 9.51 5.82 -11.68
C VAL A 53 8.58 5.15 -10.69
N HIS A 54 8.93 3.95 -10.25
CA HIS A 54 8.26 3.40 -9.09
C HIS A 54 8.65 4.28 -7.92
N TYR A 55 7.92 5.38 -7.70
CA TYR A 55 7.84 6.02 -6.41
C TYR A 55 7.02 5.08 -5.54
N ARG A 56 7.58 3.89 -5.30
CA ARG A 56 7.11 2.97 -4.30
C ARG A 56 7.48 3.64 -3.01
N ASN A 57 6.58 4.48 -2.51
CA ASN A 57 6.76 5.13 -1.23
C ASN A 57 6.74 4.01 -0.20
N SER A 58 7.92 3.45 0.10
CA SER A 58 8.10 2.32 1.00
C SER A 58 7.49 2.61 2.37
N SER A 59 7.33 3.89 2.73
CA SER A 59 6.60 4.30 3.92
C SER A 59 5.10 4.03 3.80
N LEU A 60 4.47 4.34 2.66
CA LEU A 60 3.05 4.09 2.40
C LEU A 60 2.76 2.59 2.33
N ASP A 61 3.59 1.81 1.64
CA ASP A 61 3.44 0.35 1.56
C ASP A 61 3.52 -0.29 2.96
N LYS A 62 4.52 0.10 3.76
CA LYS A 62 4.67 -0.37 5.14
C LYS A 62 3.48 0.02 6.03
N LEU A 63 2.96 1.24 5.85
CA LEU A 63 1.78 1.70 6.57
C LEU A 63 0.51 0.98 6.15
N MET A 64 0.39 0.58 4.88
CA MET A 64 -0.74 -0.18 4.37
C MET A 64 -0.73 -1.63 4.89
N GLU A 65 0.45 -2.24 4.96
CA GLU A 65 0.66 -3.54 5.62
C GLU A 65 0.25 -3.51 7.09
N ASP A 66 0.69 -2.48 7.80
CA ASP A 66 0.32 -2.18 9.18
C ASP A 66 -1.20 -2.04 9.38
N LEU A 67 -1.91 -1.34 8.49
CA LEU A 67 -3.37 -1.22 8.54
C LEU A 67 -4.06 -2.56 8.29
N ILE A 68 -3.54 -3.38 7.37
CA ILE A 68 -4.10 -4.70 7.08
C ILE A 68 -4.03 -5.59 8.32
N LEU A 69 -2.92 -5.56 9.06
CA LEU A 69 -2.76 -6.31 10.30
C LEU A 69 -3.75 -5.83 11.37
N LEU A 70 -3.81 -4.52 11.61
CA LEU A 70 -4.74 -3.94 12.60
C LEU A 70 -6.22 -4.25 12.27
N ARG A 71 -6.60 -4.23 10.99
CA ARG A 71 -7.95 -4.61 10.56
C ARG A 71 -8.25 -6.08 10.89
N LYS A 72 -7.29 -6.99 10.68
CA LYS A 72 -7.45 -8.41 11.03
C LYS A 72 -7.63 -8.59 12.55
N GLU A 73 -6.82 -7.90 13.35
CA GLU A 73 -6.95 -7.92 14.81
C GLU A 73 -8.29 -7.38 15.29
N LEU A 74 -8.76 -6.26 14.73
CA LEU A 74 -10.07 -5.69 15.06
C LEU A 74 -11.20 -6.65 14.73
N ASN A 75 -11.16 -7.29 13.55
CA ASN A 75 -12.16 -8.30 13.16
C ASN A 75 -12.19 -9.47 14.14
N PHE A 76 -11.02 -9.94 14.60
CA PHE A 76 -10.94 -11.02 15.58
C PHE A 76 -11.56 -10.61 16.93
N ILE A 77 -11.22 -9.42 17.44
CA ILE A 77 -11.77 -8.89 18.70
C ILE A 77 -13.29 -8.67 18.58
N GLY A 78 -13.76 -8.09 17.47
CA GLY A 78 -15.18 -7.86 17.20
C GLY A 78 -15.98 -9.16 17.12
N ASN A 79 -15.43 -10.19 16.50
CA ASN A 79 -16.06 -11.51 16.47
C ASN A 79 -16.15 -12.13 17.87
N ASN A 80 -15.11 -12.00 18.70
CA ASN A 80 -15.13 -12.49 20.08
C ASN A 80 -16.12 -11.70 20.95
N PHE A 81 -16.16 -10.38 20.81
CA PHE A 81 -17.13 -9.52 21.48
C PHE A 81 -18.56 -9.92 21.12
N ASN A 82 -18.87 -10.09 19.83
CA ASN A 82 -20.18 -10.54 19.36
C ASN A 82 -20.56 -11.93 19.93
N GLN A 83 -19.60 -12.85 20.06
CA GLN A 83 -19.86 -14.15 20.67
C GLN A 83 -20.21 -14.02 22.15
N VAL A 84 -19.47 -13.20 22.91
CA VAL A 84 -19.73 -12.98 24.34
C VAL A 84 -21.06 -12.27 24.55
N VAL A 85 -21.38 -11.25 23.74
CA VAL A 85 -22.68 -10.56 23.79
C VAL A 85 -23.84 -11.52 23.51
N ARG A 86 -23.70 -12.39 22.50
CA ARG A 86 -24.71 -13.43 22.22
C ARG A 86 -24.89 -14.39 23.38
N LYS A 87 -23.80 -14.82 24.04
CA LYS A 87 -23.88 -15.66 25.24
C LYS A 87 -24.61 -14.95 26.38
N ILE A 88 -24.26 -13.69 26.66
CA ILE A 88 -24.92 -12.87 27.68
C ILE A 88 -26.43 -12.77 27.40
N ASN A 89 -26.83 -12.50 26.16
CA ASN A 89 -28.24 -12.36 25.79
C ASN A 89 -29.01 -13.70 25.79
N ALA A 90 -28.31 -14.84 25.67
CA ALA A 90 -28.92 -16.18 25.66
C ALA A 90 -29.00 -16.82 27.06
N VAL A 91 -28.25 -16.31 28.04
CA VAL A 91 -28.23 -16.85 29.41
C VAL A 91 -29.49 -16.43 30.16
N GLN A 92 -30.23 -17.41 30.67
CA GLN A 92 -31.43 -17.20 31.50
C GLN A 92 -31.14 -17.20 33.02
N LEU A 93 -29.96 -17.69 33.44
CA LEU A 93 -29.58 -17.78 34.85
C LEU A 93 -28.70 -16.59 35.30
N PRO A 94 -29.04 -15.91 36.42
CA PRO A 94 -28.27 -14.75 36.91
C PRO A 94 -26.80 -15.02 37.26
N GLY A 95 -26.45 -16.26 37.64
CA GLY A 95 -25.11 -16.63 38.06
C GLY A 95 -24.06 -16.60 36.93
N GLU A 96 -24.41 -17.13 35.76
CA GLU A 96 -23.52 -17.12 34.58
C GLU A 96 -23.34 -15.72 34.00
N LEU A 97 -24.34 -14.85 34.13
CA LEU A 97 -24.26 -13.45 33.70
C LEU A 97 -23.10 -12.70 34.38
N SER A 98 -22.89 -12.97 35.67
CA SER A 98 -21.81 -12.35 36.47
C SER A 98 -20.41 -12.75 35.97
N LEU A 99 -20.27 -13.92 35.34
CA LEU A 99 -19.00 -14.42 34.81
C LEU A 99 -18.64 -13.76 33.48
N TRP A 100 -19.64 -13.52 32.61
CA TRP A 100 -19.43 -12.97 31.27
C TRP A 100 -19.37 -11.44 31.24
N LEU A 101 -19.96 -10.73 32.22
CA LEU A 101 -19.92 -9.26 32.28
C LEU A 101 -18.48 -8.70 32.30
N PRO A 102 -17.57 -9.17 33.17
CA PRO A 102 -16.18 -8.69 33.19
C PRO A 102 -15.44 -8.97 31.89
N VAL A 103 -15.70 -10.12 31.27
CA VAL A 103 -15.11 -10.51 29.97
C VAL A 103 -15.61 -9.59 28.85
N CYS A 104 -16.91 -9.29 28.84
CA CYS A 104 -17.52 -8.37 27.89
C CYS A 104 -16.93 -6.96 28.02
N LYS A 105 -16.81 -6.45 29.25
CA LYS A 105 -16.21 -5.14 29.53
C LYS A 105 -14.76 -5.06 29.03
N LYS A 106 -13.95 -6.09 29.31
CA LYS A 106 -12.57 -6.16 28.84
C LYS A 106 -12.49 -6.17 27.31
N LEU A 107 -13.33 -6.94 26.63
CA LEU A 107 -13.37 -6.98 25.16
C LEU A 107 -13.82 -5.64 24.56
N GLN A 108 -14.77 -4.95 25.22
CA GLN A 108 -15.20 -3.61 24.82
C GLN A 108 -14.06 -2.60 24.94
N GLU A 109 -13.32 -2.61 26.06
CA GLU A 109 -12.14 -1.76 26.27
C GLU A 109 -11.07 -2.00 25.19
N GLN A 110 -10.78 -3.26 24.90
CA GLN A 110 -9.83 -3.64 23.83
C GLN A 110 -10.29 -3.16 22.44
N LEU A 111 -11.60 -3.22 22.17
CA LEU A 111 -12.17 -2.78 20.90
C LEU A 111 -12.08 -1.25 20.74
N LEU A 112 -12.35 -0.49 21.82
CA LEU A 112 -12.17 0.96 21.86
C LEU A 112 -10.71 1.36 21.65
N GLU A 113 -9.78 0.73 22.37
CA GLU A 113 -8.35 0.98 22.24
C GLU A 113 -7.87 0.76 20.80
N LYS A 114 -8.22 -0.39 20.20
CA LYS A 114 -7.83 -0.70 18.82
C LYS A 114 -8.45 0.27 17.81
N THR A 115 -9.68 0.71 18.04
CA THR A 115 -10.34 1.72 17.20
C THR A 115 -9.58 3.05 17.24
N ASP A 116 -9.10 3.46 18.42
CA ASP A 116 -8.30 4.69 18.55
C ASP A 116 -6.92 4.56 17.89
N VAL A 117 -6.27 3.39 17.97
CA VAL A 117 -5.02 3.14 17.23
C VAL A 117 -5.25 3.24 15.72
N ILE A 118 -6.36 2.69 15.21
CA ILE A 118 -6.71 2.77 13.78
C ILE A 118 -6.97 4.23 13.37
N LYS A 119 -7.74 5.00 14.15
CA LYS A 119 -7.97 6.43 13.90
C LYS A 119 -6.65 7.20 13.80
N LYS A 120 -5.72 6.96 14.73
CA LYS A 120 -4.39 7.60 14.73
C LYS A 120 -3.60 7.27 13.46
N LYS A 121 -3.57 6.00 13.04
CA LYS A 121 -2.89 5.60 11.78
C LYS A 121 -3.54 6.23 10.55
N ILE A 122 -4.87 6.29 10.47
CA ILE A 122 -5.58 6.96 9.36
C ILE A 122 -5.22 8.45 9.31
N SER A 123 -5.19 9.15 10.46
CA SER A 123 -4.77 10.55 10.52
C SER A 123 -3.31 10.75 10.09
N GLN A 124 -2.42 9.81 10.43
CA GLN A 124 -1.02 9.84 9.98
C GLN A 124 -0.91 9.70 8.46
N ILE A 125 -1.71 8.81 7.85
CA ILE A 125 -1.79 8.65 6.39
C ILE A 125 -2.29 9.94 5.74
N GLY A 126 -3.37 10.52 6.26
CA GLY A 126 -3.90 11.80 5.75
C GLY A 126 -2.86 12.92 5.75
N LYS A 127 -2.03 13.00 6.81
CA LYS A 127 -0.94 13.98 6.91
C LYS A 127 0.18 13.75 5.88
N GLN A 128 0.61 12.51 5.67
CA GLN A 128 1.63 12.19 4.67
C GLN A 128 1.12 12.44 3.25
N TRP A 129 -0.14 12.12 2.96
CA TRP A 129 -0.75 12.40 1.67
C TRP A 129 -0.84 13.90 1.36
N LEU A 130 -1.12 14.74 2.36
CA LEU A 130 -1.12 16.21 2.23
C LEU A 130 0.28 16.83 2.09
N GLN A 131 1.35 16.12 2.50
CA GLN A 131 2.72 16.61 2.35
C GLN A 131 3.35 16.23 0.99
N ASP A 132 2.87 15.15 0.36
CA ASP A 132 3.28 14.71 -0.97
C ASP A 132 2.43 15.33 -2.11
N SER A 133 1.43 16.17 -1.80
CA SER A 133 0.58 16.93 -2.75
C SER A 133 1.02 18.38 -2.86
#